data_AF-A0A955IM97-F1
#
_entry.id   AF-A0A955IM97-F1
#
_cell.length_a   1.000
_cell.length_b   1.000
_cell.length_c   1.000
_cell.angle_alpha   90.00
_cell.angle_beta   90.00
_cell.angle_gamma   90.00
#
_symmetry.space_group_name_H-M   'P 1'
#
loop_
_entity.id
_entity.type
_entity.pdbx_description
1 polymer ?
#
loop_
_entity_poly.entity_id
_entity_poly.type
_entity_poly.pdbx_seq_one_letter_code
_entity_poly.pdbx_strand_id
1 'polypeptide(L)'
;MVRDEPSRRSVITVVATLAGGVAVVGLMALLATRTHPGAPARFDALVATLVVGAPFALLWILAAAGYGTAIVRPSAPGAARAEAGLVVGVGIAVLLTVDAALGALGVLHLGGGIGGWIVIAGGLGLLGRVVWHARRSELGGAPMDAIVWLAAPAVATLLVAACVAPGWLWATEFGGYDALSYHLGLPAEWVASGRLRPLEHNVYSALPNYVEGAYLHIDLLVGDAVRAAASCQLLHAMFTLLGAWIVGRAAARLAMADDPGARSTVAAIATALVLVTPWVVVVGSLAYDEAAVNLLLATALLALVDPDIGPRRAAALAGVAAGAACGAKLTSVGFVVAPLVACLVITRPARRWAPDLAMMMLGAAVV
;
A
#
# COMPACT_ATOMS: atom_id res chain seq x y z
N MET A 1 -42.31 3.93 1.56
CA MET A 1 -40.93 3.44 1.73
C MET A 1 -40.75 2.29 0.76
N VAL A 2 -40.39 2.57 -0.48
CA VAL A 2 -40.20 1.55 -1.53
C VAL A 2 -38.87 0.87 -1.22
N ARG A 3 -38.87 -0.44 -0.95
CA ARG A 3 -37.63 -1.20 -0.89
C ARG A 3 -37.13 -1.31 -2.33
N ASP A 4 -36.07 -0.57 -2.66
CA ASP A 4 -35.36 -0.75 -3.93
C ASP A 4 -34.95 -2.21 -4.02
N GLU A 5 -35.51 -2.93 -4.99
CA GLU A 5 -34.99 -4.24 -5.33
C GLU A 5 -33.52 -4.10 -5.73
N PRO A 6 -32.64 -4.96 -5.24
CA PRO A 6 -31.24 -4.93 -5.65
C PRO A 6 -31.19 -5.06 -7.17
N SER A 7 -30.65 -4.04 -7.84
CA SER A 7 -30.51 -4.06 -9.30
C SER A 7 -29.76 -5.34 -9.69
N ARG A 8 -30.16 -6.02 -10.78
CA ARG A 8 -29.51 -7.26 -11.24
C ARG A 8 -27.98 -7.16 -11.30
N ARG A 9 -27.43 -5.96 -11.57
CA ARG A 9 -25.99 -5.67 -11.53
C ARG A 9 -25.37 -5.93 -10.16
N SER A 10 -26.03 -5.54 -9.06
CA SER A 10 -25.52 -5.75 -7.70
C SER A 10 -25.36 -7.23 -7.35
N VAL A 11 -26.30 -8.08 -7.76
CA VAL A 11 -26.23 -9.53 -7.53
C VAL A 11 -25.07 -10.14 -8.32
N ILE A 12 -24.93 -9.79 -9.60
CA ILE A 12 -23.82 -10.27 -10.45
C ILE A 12 -22.47 -9.90 -9.84
N THR A 13 -22.31 -8.65 -9.40
CA THR A 13 -21.04 -8.21 -8.81
C THR A 13 -20.71 -8.91 -7.50
N VAL A 14 -21.70 -9.13 -6.62
CA VAL A 14 -21.50 -9.89 -5.38
C VAL A 14 -21.09 -11.34 -5.69
N VAL A 15 -21.80 -12.00 -6.60
CA VAL A 15 -21.49 -13.39 -7.00
C VAL A 15 -20.09 -13.46 -7.62
N ALA A 16 -19.73 -12.54 -8.51
CA ALA A 16 -18.41 -12.48 -9.10
C ALA A 16 -17.31 -12.23 -8.06
N THR A 17 -17.57 -11.38 -7.06
CA THR A 17 -16.64 -11.11 -5.95
C THR A 17 -16.40 -12.36 -5.11
N LEU A 18 -17.45 -13.10 -4.76
CA LEU A 18 -17.33 -14.36 -4.04
C LEU A 18 -16.60 -15.42 -4.87
N ALA A 19 -16.98 -15.58 -6.14
CA ALA A 19 -16.35 -16.53 -7.05
C ALA A 19 -14.86 -16.22 -7.28
N GLY A 20 -14.51 -14.94 -7.44
CA GLY A 20 -13.13 -14.49 -7.57
C GLY A 20 -12.31 -14.73 -6.31
N GLY A 21 -12.88 -14.47 -5.13
CA GLY A 21 -12.24 -14.80 -3.84
C GLY A 21 -11.99 -16.30 -3.69
N VAL A 22 -12.99 -17.14 -4.02
CA VAL A 22 -12.83 -18.60 -4.04
C VAL A 22 -11.77 -19.04 -5.05
N ALA A 23 -11.72 -18.42 -6.23
CA ALA A 23 -10.70 -18.71 -7.24
C ALA A 23 -9.29 -18.38 -6.73
N VAL A 24 -9.10 -17.23 -6.07
CA VAL A 24 -7.81 -16.88 -5.45
C VAL A 24 -7.41 -17.93 -4.42
N VAL A 25 -8.29 -18.29 -3.47
CA VAL A 25 -7.99 -19.31 -2.45
C VAL A 25 -7.68 -20.68 -3.07
N GLY A 26 -8.47 -21.10 -4.07
CA GLY A 26 -8.25 -22.36 -4.78
C GLY A 26 -6.92 -22.38 -5.54
N LEU A 27 -6.56 -21.28 -6.19
CA LEU A 27 -5.27 -21.13 -6.88
C LEU A 27 -4.11 -21.08 -5.90
N MET A 28 -4.26 -20.41 -4.75
CA MET A 28 -3.25 -20.42 -3.69
C MET A 28 -3.01 -21.83 -3.16
N ALA A 29 -4.09 -22.59 -2.92
CA ALA A 29 -3.98 -24.00 -2.51
C ALA A 29 -3.26 -24.84 -3.57
N LEU A 30 -3.63 -24.69 -4.84
CA LEU A 30 -2.99 -25.38 -5.97
C LEU A 30 -1.51 -25.02 -6.10
N LEU A 31 -1.14 -23.76 -5.95
CA LEU A 31 0.25 -23.31 -6.03
C LEU A 31 1.07 -23.83 -4.84
N ALA A 32 0.50 -23.85 -3.64
CA ALA A 32 1.14 -24.38 -2.44
C ALA A 32 1.40 -25.89 -2.49
N THR A 33 0.75 -26.62 -3.41
CA THR A 33 1.07 -28.03 -3.67
C THR A 33 2.24 -28.22 -4.64
N ARG A 34 2.71 -27.16 -5.31
CA ARG A 34 3.80 -27.23 -6.30
C ARG A 34 5.15 -27.01 -5.62
N THR A 35 5.57 -28.01 -4.87
CA THR A 35 6.90 -28.07 -4.25
C THR A 35 7.90 -28.85 -5.12
N HIS A 36 9.17 -28.90 -4.72
CA HIS A 36 10.16 -29.75 -5.38
C HIS A 36 9.71 -31.21 -5.46
N PRO A 37 10.11 -31.97 -6.50
CA PRO A 37 9.75 -33.38 -6.64
C PRO A 37 10.08 -34.18 -5.36
N GLY A 38 9.09 -34.90 -4.84
CA GLY A 38 9.21 -35.70 -3.61
C GLY A 38 8.93 -34.94 -2.30
N ALA A 39 8.78 -33.62 -2.32
CA ALA A 39 8.34 -32.86 -1.15
C ALA A 39 6.81 -32.90 -0.99
N PRO A 40 6.28 -32.96 0.24
CA PRO A 40 4.84 -32.91 0.48
C PRO A 40 4.28 -31.53 0.11
N ALA A 41 3.00 -31.47 -0.26
CA ALA A 41 2.29 -30.21 -0.40
C ALA A 41 2.35 -29.38 0.89
N ARG A 42 2.52 -28.07 0.77
CA ARG A 42 2.78 -27.15 1.89
C ARG A 42 1.66 -26.12 2.11
N PHE A 43 0.42 -26.51 1.86
CA PHE A 43 -0.72 -25.62 2.09
C PHE A 43 -0.89 -25.27 3.58
N ASP A 44 -0.56 -26.20 4.47
CA ASP A 44 -0.48 -25.99 5.91
C ASP A 44 0.53 -24.88 6.27
N ALA A 45 1.71 -24.90 5.68
CA ALA A 45 2.74 -23.88 5.90
C ALA A 45 2.29 -22.51 5.37
N LEU A 46 1.64 -22.46 4.19
CA LEU A 46 1.06 -21.23 3.66
C LEU A 46 0.04 -20.64 4.65
N VAL A 47 -0.90 -21.45 5.14
CA VAL A 47 -1.91 -21.00 6.09
C VAL A 47 -1.25 -20.53 7.40
N ALA A 48 -0.27 -21.26 7.91
CA ALA A 48 0.47 -20.87 9.11
C ALA A 48 1.18 -19.52 8.92
N THR A 49 1.87 -19.30 7.79
CA THR A 49 2.54 -18.03 7.48
C THR A 49 1.54 -16.87 7.37
N LEU A 50 0.39 -17.08 6.72
CA LEU A 50 -0.66 -16.06 6.65
C LEU A 50 -1.25 -15.73 8.01
N VAL A 51 -1.55 -16.74 8.83
CA VAL A 51 -2.13 -16.55 10.17
C VAL A 51 -1.16 -15.82 11.10
N VAL A 52 0.15 -16.08 10.99
CA VAL A 52 1.16 -15.46 11.86
C VAL A 52 1.60 -14.09 11.33
N GLY A 53 1.84 -13.95 10.03
CA GLY A 53 2.42 -12.76 9.43
C GLY A 53 1.41 -11.68 9.02
N ALA A 54 0.27 -12.07 8.47
CA ALA A 54 -0.71 -11.10 7.96
C ALA A 54 -1.29 -10.15 9.03
N PRO A 55 -1.52 -10.56 10.30
CA PRO A 55 -2.09 -9.66 11.30
C PRO A 55 -1.28 -8.38 11.53
N PHE A 56 0.05 -8.47 11.59
CA PHE A 56 0.90 -7.30 11.86
C PHE A 56 0.92 -6.33 10.67
N ALA A 57 1.07 -6.85 9.45
CA ALA A 57 0.95 -6.06 8.23
C ALA A 57 -0.42 -5.38 8.13
N LEU A 58 -1.50 -6.11 8.44
CA LEU A 58 -2.86 -5.58 8.41
C LEU A 58 -3.06 -4.49 9.47
N LEU A 59 -2.60 -4.70 10.71
CA LEU A 59 -2.67 -3.69 11.77
C LEU A 59 -1.94 -2.41 11.37
N TRP A 60 -0.76 -2.55 10.75
CA TRP A 60 0.00 -1.41 10.24
C TRP A 60 -0.77 -0.65 9.15
N ILE A 61 -1.35 -1.35 8.16
CA ILE A 61 -2.18 -0.73 7.10
C ILE A 61 -3.44 -0.06 7.67
N LEU A 62 -4.10 -0.68 8.65
CA LEU A 62 -5.28 -0.10 9.30
C LEU A 62 -4.92 1.14 10.12
N ALA A 63 -3.78 1.12 10.83
CA ALA A 63 -3.28 2.29 11.54
C ALA A 63 -2.95 3.43 10.55
N ALA A 64 -2.25 3.12 9.45
CA ALA A 64 -1.98 4.05 8.37
C ALA A 64 -3.28 4.69 7.84
N ALA A 65 -4.29 3.88 7.51
CA ALA A 65 -5.59 4.37 7.06
C ALA A 65 -6.23 5.33 8.08
N GLY A 66 -6.10 5.05 9.38
CA GLY A 66 -6.52 5.94 10.46
C GLY A 66 -5.86 7.32 10.42
N TYR A 67 -4.54 7.38 10.33
CA TYR A 67 -3.81 8.65 10.15
C TYR A 67 -4.24 9.38 8.88
N GLY A 68 -4.42 8.63 7.78
CA GLY A 68 -4.93 9.16 6.52
C GLY A 68 -6.32 9.78 6.64
N THR A 69 -7.22 9.20 7.44
CA THR A 69 -8.55 9.78 7.66
C THR A 69 -8.46 11.14 8.33
N ALA A 70 -7.55 11.29 9.31
CA ALA A 70 -7.35 12.54 10.04
C ALA A 70 -6.77 13.65 9.14
N ILE A 71 -6.07 13.32 8.06
CA ILE A 71 -5.46 14.29 7.15
C ILE A 71 -6.37 14.62 5.97
N VAL A 72 -7.04 13.61 5.41
CA VAL A 72 -7.87 13.76 4.20
C VAL A 72 -9.29 14.25 4.51
N ARG A 73 -9.87 14.00 5.69
CA ARG A 73 -11.26 14.37 6.00
C ARG A 73 -11.54 15.78 6.57
N PRO A 74 -10.66 16.49 7.32
CA PRO A 74 -11.07 17.69 8.07
C PRO A 74 -11.54 18.93 7.28
N SER A 75 -11.61 18.92 5.95
CA SER A 75 -11.66 20.17 5.17
C SER A 75 -12.76 20.29 4.10
N ALA A 76 -13.85 19.51 4.16
CA ALA A 76 -15.00 19.76 3.29
C ALA A 76 -16.32 19.89 4.07
N PRO A 77 -16.97 21.07 4.09
CA PRO A 77 -18.40 21.16 4.37
C PRO A 77 -19.12 20.36 3.27
N GLY A 78 -19.63 19.17 3.60
CA GLY A 78 -20.09 18.18 2.61
C GLY A 78 -19.12 17.02 2.31
N ALA A 79 -18.06 16.84 3.12
CA ALA A 79 -17.02 15.79 3.06
C ALA A 79 -17.52 14.33 3.21
N ALA A 80 -18.73 14.01 2.75
CA ALA A 80 -19.37 12.72 3.01
C ALA A 80 -18.60 11.52 2.45
N ARG A 81 -17.66 11.69 1.50
CA ARG A 81 -16.81 10.60 1.01
C ARG A 81 -15.42 11.09 0.59
N ALA A 82 -14.50 11.22 1.56
CA ALA A 82 -13.08 11.21 1.21
C ALA A 82 -12.78 9.92 0.44
N GLU A 83 -12.15 10.04 -0.74
CA GLU A 83 -11.79 8.91 -1.58
C GLU A 83 -10.93 7.93 -0.78
N ALA A 84 -11.41 6.70 -0.58
CA ALA A 84 -10.76 5.73 0.30
C ALA A 84 -9.32 5.40 -0.12
N GLY A 85 -9.03 5.41 -1.43
CA GLY A 85 -7.68 5.24 -1.97
C GLY A 85 -6.72 6.33 -1.48
N LEU A 86 -7.17 7.58 -1.43
CA LEU A 86 -6.37 8.69 -0.90
C LEU A 86 -6.18 8.61 0.60
N VAL A 87 -7.22 8.22 1.35
CA VAL A 87 -7.10 8.00 2.79
C VAL A 87 -6.01 6.98 3.08
N VAL A 88 -6.07 5.81 2.44
CA VAL A 88 -5.08 4.76 2.69
C VAL A 88 -3.69 5.20 2.21
N GLY A 89 -3.58 5.72 0.98
CA GLY A 89 -2.28 6.11 0.42
C GLY A 89 -1.57 7.23 1.17
N VAL A 90 -2.28 8.31 1.53
CA VAL A 90 -1.72 9.40 2.34
C VAL A 90 -1.41 8.91 3.76
N GLY A 91 -2.26 8.02 4.30
CA GLY A 91 -2.01 7.37 5.57
C GLY A 91 -0.71 6.58 5.60
N ILE A 92 -0.43 5.81 4.55
CA ILE A 92 0.81 5.05 4.38
C ILE A 92 2.00 6.00 4.28
N ALA A 93 1.92 7.06 3.46
CA ALA A 93 2.98 8.06 3.34
C ALA A 93 3.38 8.66 4.71
N VAL A 94 2.37 8.97 5.53
CA VAL A 94 2.56 9.56 6.85
C VAL A 94 3.10 8.54 7.85
N LEU A 95 2.58 7.31 7.85
CA LEU A 95 3.07 6.29 8.79
C LEU A 95 4.51 5.87 8.47
N LEU A 96 4.88 5.77 7.19
CA LEU A 96 6.28 5.58 6.76
C LEU A 96 7.20 6.68 7.32
N THR A 97 6.77 7.94 7.22
CA THR A 97 7.51 9.10 7.76
C THR A 97 7.65 9.02 9.27
N VAL A 98 6.54 8.71 9.97
CA VAL A 98 6.52 8.57 11.42
C VAL A 98 7.44 7.45 11.87
N ASP A 99 7.42 6.31 11.20
CA ASP A 99 8.26 5.16 11.52
C ASP A 99 9.74 5.49 11.34
N ALA A 100 10.11 6.16 10.25
CA ALA A 100 11.47 6.62 10.02
C ALA A 100 11.93 7.62 11.10
N ALA A 101 11.12 8.63 11.40
CA ALA A 101 11.46 9.66 12.38
C ALA A 101 11.57 9.09 13.81
N LEU A 102 10.56 8.32 14.26
CA LEU A 102 10.56 7.71 15.58
C LEU A 102 11.61 6.61 15.70
N GLY A 103 11.87 5.87 14.61
CA GLY A 103 12.95 4.88 14.53
C GLY A 103 14.32 5.54 14.69
N ALA A 104 14.57 6.66 14.02
CA ALA A 104 15.82 7.40 14.12
C ALA A 104 16.05 8.00 15.52
N LEU A 105 14.98 8.46 16.17
CA LEU A 105 15.00 8.94 17.55
C LEU A 105 15.07 7.82 18.59
N GLY A 106 14.94 6.55 18.19
CA GLY A 106 14.87 5.40 19.10
C GLY A 106 13.54 5.28 19.87
N VAL A 107 12.54 6.11 19.56
CA VAL A 107 11.25 6.16 20.25
C VAL A 107 10.44 4.88 20.02
N LEU A 108 10.55 4.24 18.84
CA LEU A 108 9.88 2.97 18.57
C LEU A 108 10.32 1.86 19.55
N HIS A 109 11.56 1.91 20.05
CA HIS A 109 12.14 0.91 20.95
C HIS A 109 11.74 1.10 22.41
N LEU A 110 11.11 2.22 22.78
CA LEU A 110 10.74 2.50 24.17
C LEU A 110 9.90 1.37 24.76
N GLY A 111 10.31 0.93 25.95
CA GLY A 111 9.64 -0.15 26.68
C GLY A 111 9.66 -1.50 25.95
N GLY A 112 10.65 -1.75 25.07
CA GLY A 112 10.75 -3.01 24.32
C GLY A 112 9.72 -3.13 23.19
N GLY A 113 9.37 -2.01 22.54
CA GLY A 113 8.40 -1.99 21.44
C GLY A 113 7.03 -1.41 21.78
N ILE A 114 6.81 -0.98 23.04
CA ILE A 114 5.58 -0.27 23.45
C ILE A 114 5.37 1.00 22.61
N GLY A 115 6.46 1.69 22.24
CA GLY A 115 6.41 2.84 21.34
C GLY A 115 5.69 2.54 20.02
N GLY A 116 6.01 1.41 19.39
CA GLY A 116 5.33 0.95 18.18
C GLY A 116 3.83 0.68 18.41
N TRP A 117 3.49 -0.03 19.47
CA TRP A 117 2.08 -0.30 19.81
C TRP A 117 1.25 0.98 20.04
N ILE A 118 1.85 2.03 20.62
CA ILE A 118 1.19 3.33 20.78
C ILE A 118 0.88 3.95 19.42
N VAL A 119 1.81 3.88 18.46
CA VAL A 119 1.62 4.40 17.09
C VAL A 119 0.49 3.62 16.39
N ILE A 120 0.47 2.30 16.51
CA ILE A 120 -0.62 1.46 15.97
C ILE A 120 -1.97 1.83 16.61
N ALA A 121 -2.02 1.89 17.95
CA ALA A 121 -3.24 2.23 18.68
C ALA A 121 -3.78 3.62 18.33
N GLY A 122 -2.88 4.61 18.14
CA GLY A 122 -3.24 5.96 17.70
C GLY A 122 -3.94 5.95 16.34
N GLY A 123 -3.36 5.27 15.35
CA GLY A 123 -3.96 5.12 14.02
C GLY A 123 -5.31 4.38 14.09
N LEU A 124 -5.37 3.24 14.78
CA LEU A 124 -6.61 2.48 14.94
C LEU A 124 -7.70 3.27 15.66
N GLY A 125 -7.35 4.10 16.64
CA GLY A 125 -8.31 4.99 17.33
C GLY A 125 -8.92 6.03 16.41
N LEU A 126 -8.11 6.62 15.52
CA LEU A 126 -8.58 7.57 14.49
C LEU A 126 -9.51 6.88 13.48
N LEU A 127 -9.14 5.68 13.03
CA LEU A 127 -9.98 4.88 12.13
C LEU A 127 -11.29 4.46 12.82
N GLY A 128 -11.23 3.99 14.07
CA GLY A 128 -12.37 3.60 14.88
C GLY A 128 -13.35 4.74 15.10
N ARG A 129 -12.85 5.97 15.34
CA ARG A 129 -13.69 7.17 15.42
C ARG A 129 -14.47 7.39 14.13
N VAL A 130 -13.83 7.24 12.97
CA VAL A 130 -14.49 7.36 11.68
C VAL A 130 -15.55 6.28 11.49
N VAL A 131 -15.22 5.01 11.76
CA VAL A 131 -16.16 3.90 11.61
C VAL A 131 -17.35 4.03 12.55
N TRP A 132 -17.13 4.50 13.78
CA TRP A 132 -18.17 4.72 14.78
C TRP A 132 -19.19 5.79 14.37
N HIS A 133 -18.70 6.88 13.75
CA HIS A 133 -19.56 7.99 13.32
C HIS A 133 -20.10 7.81 11.89
N ALA A 134 -19.52 6.91 11.09
CA ALA A 134 -19.96 6.67 9.73
C ALA A 134 -21.34 6.02 9.73
N ARG A 135 -22.26 6.60 8.95
CA ARG A 135 -23.53 5.92 8.67
C ARG A 135 -23.27 4.72 7.75
N ARG A 136 -24.03 3.63 7.87
CA ARG A 136 -23.89 2.44 7.00
C ARG A 136 -23.88 2.78 5.49
N SER A 137 -24.56 3.85 5.09
CA SER A 137 -24.60 4.35 3.70
C SER A 137 -23.31 5.01 3.22
N GLU A 138 -22.42 5.42 4.12
CA GLU A 138 -21.17 6.15 3.82
C GLU A 138 -19.98 5.20 3.63
N LEU A 139 -20.07 3.98 4.18
CA LEU A 139 -19.04 2.94 4.07
C LEU A 139 -19.11 2.14 2.76
N GLY A 140 -20.16 2.33 1.95
CA GLY A 140 -20.32 1.65 0.68
C GLY A 140 -19.36 2.19 -0.39
N GLY A 141 -18.29 1.45 -0.66
CA GLY A 141 -17.51 1.63 -1.89
C GLY A 141 -18.31 1.18 -3.11
N ALA A 142 -18.16 1.86 -4.24
CA ALA A 142 -18.69 1.35 -5.49
C ALA A 142 -18.00 0.01 -5.79
N PRO A 143 -18.74 -1.08 -5.97
CA PRO A 143 -18.13 -2.37 -6.19
C PRO A 143 -17.44 -2.36 -7.56
N MET A 144 -16.27 -3.00 -7.63
CA MET A 144 -15.53 -3.11 -8.88
C MET A 144 -16.23 -4.06 -9.84
N ASP A 145 -16.08 -3.79 -11.14
CA ASP A 145 -16.53 -4.69 -12.18
C ASP A 145 -15.89 -6.09 -12.02
N ALA A 146 -16.66 -7.13 -12.35
CA ALA A 146 -16.23 -8.52 -12.27
C ALA A 146 -14.95 -8.81 -13.08
N ILE A 147 -14.66 -8.01 -14.11
CA ILE A 147 -13.43 -8.08 -14.90
C ILE A 147 -12.16 -8.03 -14.04
N VAL A 148 -12.18 -7.40 -12.86
CA VAL A 148 -11.01 -7.35 -11.96
C VAL A 148 -10.50 -8.74 -11.59
N TRP A 149 -11.39 -9.75 -11.56
CA TRP A 149 -11.05 -11.11 -11.19
C TRP A 149 -10.27 -11.87 -12.25
N LEU A 150 -10.06 -11.30 -13.45
CA LEU A 150 -9.05 -11.79 -14.38
C LEU A 150 -7.64 -11.73 -13.77
N ALA A 151 -7.41 -10.89 -12.75
CA ALA A 151 -6.17 -10.85 -12.00
C ALA A 151 -6.03 -11.93 -10.91
N ALA A 152 -7.03 -12.80 -10.71
CA ALA A 152 -7.01 -13.81 -9.65
C ALA A 152 -5.74 -14.71 -9.66
N PRO A 153 -5.22 -15.19 -10.81
CA PRO A 153 -3.96 -15.94 -10.85
C PRO A 153 -2.75 -15.13 -10.36
N ALA A 154 -2.69 -13.85 -10.71
CA ALA A 154 -1.60 -12.97 -10.30
C ALA A 154 -1.66 -12.67 -8.80
N VAL A 155 -2.87 -12.40 -8.26
CA VAL A 155 -3.09 -12.20 -6.82
C VAL A 155 -2.73 -13.46 -6.03
N ALA A 156 -3.17 -14.64 -6.48
CA ALA A 156 -2.81 -15.90 -5.84
C ALA A 156 -1.30 -16.13 -5.85
N THR A 157 -0.64 -15.86 -6.97
CA THR A 157 0.83 -15.99 -7.10
C THR A 157 1.55 -15.02 -6.17
N LEU A 158 1.14 -13.76 -6.13
CA LEU A 158 1.68 -12.72 -5.25
C LEU A 158 1.60 -13.14 -3.78
N LEU A 159 0.43 -13.58 -3.31
CA LEU A 159 0.22 -13.95 -1.92
C LEU A 159 0.96 -15.22 -1.52
N VAL A 160 1.01 -16.23 -2.40
CA VAL A 160 1.81 -17.44 -2.16
C VAL A 160 3.29 -17.09 -2.10
N ALA A 161 3.78 -16.32 -3.07
CA ALA A 161 5.19 -15.93 -3.13
C ALA A 161 5.62 -15.10 -1.91
N ALA A 162 4.77 -14.18 -1.43
CA ALA A 162 5.03 -13.40 -0.22
C ALA A 162 5.08 -14.24 1.07
N CYS A 163 4.55 -15.47 1.03
CA CYS A 163 4.63 -16.42 2.14
C CYS A 163 5.81 -17.39 2.03
N VAL A 164 6.57 -17.34 0.94
CA VAL A 164 7.79 -18.14 0.78
C VAL A 164 8.98 -17.34 1.31
N ALA A 165 9.92 -18.02 1.97
CA ALA A 165 11.12 -17.36 2.46
C ALA A 165 11.89 -16.67 1.32
N PRO A 166 12.40 -15.44 1.52
CA PRO A 166 13.19 -14.75 0.50
C PRO A 166 14.31 -15.62 -0.04
N GLY A 167 14.53 -15.57 -1.35
CA GLY A 167 15.60 -16.28 -2.05
C GLY A 167 15.29 -17.69 -2.53
N TRP A 168 14.15 -18.27 -2.15
CA TRP A 168 13.69 -19.53 -2.73
C TRP A 168 13.02 -19.36 -4.10
N LEU A 169 12.30 -18.26 -4.27
CA LEU A 169 11.66 -17.90 -5.51
C LEU A 169 12.47 -16.83 -6.24
N TRP A 170 12.15 -16.66 -7.53
CA TRP A 170 12.67 -15.58 -8.36
C TRP A 170 14.19 -15.63 -8.54
N ALA A 171 14.67 -16.56 -9.37
CA ALA A 171 16.09 -16.63 -9.75
C ALA A 171 16.62 -15.31 -10.37
N THR A 172 15.72 -14.49 -10.93
CA THR A 172 16.02 -13.14 -11.44
C THR A 172 16.46 -12.16 -10.36
N GLU A 173 16.15 -12.43 -9.10
CA GLU A 173 16.44 -11.58 -7.93
C GLU A 173 17.69 -12.05 -7.17
N PHE A 174 18.56 -12.82 -7.84
CA PHE A 174 19.85 -13.28 -7.29
C PHE A 174 19.72 -13.94 -5.91
N GLY A 175 18.64 -14.72 -5.70
CA GLY A 175 18.36 -15.34 -4.41
C GLY A 175 17.84 -14.35 -3.36
N GLY A 176 17.12 -13.31 -3.77
CA GLY A 176 16.56 -12.30 -2.87
C GLY A 176 17.64 -11.47 -2.20
N TYR A 177 18.73 -11.19 -2.92
CA TYR A 177 19.91 -10.53 -2.37
C TYR A 177 19.56 -9.21 -1.67
N ASP A 178 18.80 -8.34 -2.32
CA ASP A 178 18.42 -7.03 -1.76
C ASP A 178 17.55 -7.20 -0.50
N ALA A 179 16.60 -8.14 -0.54
CA ALA A 179 15.70 -8.44 0.57
C ALA A 179 16.50 -8.87 1.82
N LEU A 180 17.46 -9.77 1.64
CA LEU A 180 18.22 -10.37 2.74
C LEU A 180 19.40 -9.50 3.19
N SER A 181 20.06 -8.80 2.28
CA SER A 181 21.29 -8.06 2.57
C SER A 181 21.04 -6.73 3.26
N TYR A 182 19.93 -6.03 2.97
CA TYR A 182 19.65 -4.76 3.62
C TYR A 182 18.18 -4.51 3.96
N HIS A 183 17.20 -4.92 3.16
CA HIS A 183 15.81 -4.59 3.49
C HIS A 183 15.33 -5.28 4.78
N LEU A 184 15.62 -6.57 4.97
CA LEU A 184 15.29 -7.30 6.21
C LEU A 184 16.46 -7.31 7.21
N GLY A 185 17.70 -7.23 6.71
CA GLY A 185 18.91 -7.23 7.54
C GLY A 185 19.04 -5.98 8.40
N LEU A 186 18.85 -4.78 7.81
CA LEU A 186 19.02 -3.52 8.53
C LEU A 186 18.03 -3.34 9.68
N PRO A 187 16.72 -3.61 9.53
CA PRO A 187 15.80 -3.59 10.65
C PRO A 187 16.25 -4.42 11.85
N ALA A 188 16.73 -5.65 11.63
CA ALA A 188 17.21 -6.52 12.70
C ALA A 188 18.43 -5.92 13.44
N GLU A 189 19.36 -5.30 12.70
CA GLU A 189 20.52 -4.60 13.29
C GLU A 189 20.10 -3.32 14.04
N TRP A 190 19.06 -2.62 13.58
CA TRP A 190 18.51 -1.47 14.26
C TRP A 190 17.74 -1.83 15.53
N VAL A 191 17.05 -2.97 15.56
CA VAL A 191 16.49 -3.55 16.79
C VAL A 191 17.60 -3.78 17.82
N ALA A 192 18.70 -4.41 17.40
CA ALA A 192 19.84 -4.68 18.27
C ALA A 192 20.54 -3.41 18.77
N SER A 193 20.61 -2.36 17.94
CA SER A 193 21.26 -1.09 18.27
C SER A 193 20.32 -0.02 18.84
N GLY A 194 19.03 -0.29 18.92
CA GLY A 194 18.00 0.55 19.54
C GLY A 194 17.55 1.76 18.72
N ARG A 195 17.97 1.90 17.46
CA ARG A 195 17.57 3.01 16.57
C ARG A 195 17.94 2.78 15.11
N LEU A 196 17.16 3.38 14.22
CA LEU A 196 17.49 3.52 12.81
C LEU A 196 18.65 4.50 12.66
N ARG A 197 19.77 4.05 12.10
CA ARG A 197 20.94 4.89 11.81
C ARG A 197 21.81 4.31 10.70
N PRO A 198 22.63 5.14 10.04
CA PRO A 198 23.70 4.64 9.20
C PRO A 198 24.64 3.70 9.96
N LEU A 199 25.03 2.62 9.30
CA LEU A 199 25.94 1.57 9.74
C LEU A 199 27.20 1.59 8.86
N GLU A 200 28.36 1.41 9.49
CA GLU A 200 29.65 1.53 8.81
C GLU A 200 29.90 0.43 7.78
N HIS A 201 29.35 -0.77 8.00
CA HIS A 201 29.54 -1.94 7.15
C HIS A 201 28.47 -2.09 6.05
N ASN A 202 27.44 -1.24 6.04
CA ASN A 202 26.34 -1.36 5.08
C ASN A 202 25.93 0.00 4.53
N VAL A 203 26.38 0.32 3.31
CA VAL A 203 26.11 1.60 2.65
C VAL A 203 24.61 1.88 2.44
N TYR A 204 23.78 0.83 2.30
CA TYR A 204 22.34 0.99 2.08
C TYR A 204 21.64 1.59 3.32
N SER A 205 22.20 1.44 4.51
CA SER A 205 21.70 2.07 5.74
C SER A 205 21.80 3.60 5.77
N ALA A 206 22.59 4.19 4.86
CA ALA A 206 22.72 5.64 4.71
C ALA A 206 21.80 6.22 3.63
N LEU A 207 21.09 5.37 2.87
CA LEU A 207 20.10 5.79 1.88
C LEU A 207 18.76 6.15 2.55
N PRO A 208 17.77 6.68 1.81
CA PRO A 208 16.41 6.79 2.33
C PRO A 208 15.89 5.41 2.75
N ASN A 209 15.32 5.31 3.95
CA ASN A 209 14.97 4.03 4.60
C ASN A 209 13.55 4.05 5.20
N TYR A 210 12.56 4.67 4.53
CA TYR A 210 11.21 4.78 5.08
C TYR A 210 10.51 3.42 5.17
N VAL A 211 10.71 2.55 4.18
CA VAL A 211 10.10 1.22 4.14
C VAL A 211 10.75 0.32 5.20
N GLU A 212 12.06 0.39 5.35
CA GLU A 212 12.82 -0.33 6.37
C GLU A 212 12.50 0.19 7.77
N GLY A 213 12.15 1.47 7.91
CA GLY A 213 11.57 2.03 9.13
C GLY A 213 10.25 1.33 9.52
N ALA A 214 9.38 1.05 8.54
CA ALA A 214 8.16 0.26 8.79
C ALA A 214 8.47 -1.21 9.10
N TYR A 215 9.50 -1.80 8.49
CA TYR A 215 9.96 -3.14 8.85
C TYR A 215 10.51 -3.21 10.26
N LEU A 216 11.29 -2.21 10.69
CA LEU A 216 11.73 -2.05 12.07
C LEU A 216 10.54 -1.98 13.02
N HIS A 217 9.52 -1.20 12.67
CA HIS A 217 8.30 -1.12 13.47
C HIS A 217 7.63 -2.51 13.57
N ILE A 218 7.43 -3.21 12.45
CA ILE A 218 6.85 -4.57 12.45
C ILE A 218 7.70 -5.55 13.26
N ASP A 219 9.02 -5.52 13.12
CA ASP A 219 9.93 -6.40 13.88
C ASP A 219 9.78 -6.18 15.38
N LEU A 220 9.68 -4.93 15.84
CA LEU A 220 9.42 -4.60 17.25
C LEU A 220 8.05 -5.08 17.75
N LEU A 221 7.02 -5.12 16.89
CA LEU A 221 5.70 -5.65 17.25
C LEU A 221 5.69 -7.18 17.35
N VAL A 222 6.47 -7.85 16.49
CA VAL A 222 6.58 -9.31 16.44
C VAL A 222 7.54 -9.84 17.50
N GLY A 223 8.62 -9.10 17.77
CA GLY A 223 9.70 -9.46 18.69
C GLY A 223 10.67 -10.52 18.16
N ASP A 224 10.66 -10.79 16.85
CA ASP A 224 11.53 -11.78 16.20
C ASP A 224 11.67 -11.48 14.70
N ALA A 225 12.89 -11.16 14.26
CA ALA A 225 13.17 -10.71 12.89
C ALA A 225 12.83 -11.76 11.83
N VAL A 226 13.03 -13.05 12.13
CA VAL A 226 12.76 -14.14 11.18
C VAL A 226 11.26 -14.28 10.95
N ARG A 227 10.46 -14.21 12.01
CA ARG A 227 8.99 -14.22 11.93
C ARG A 227 8.45 -12.92 11.34
N ALA A 228 9.10 -11.79 11.60
CA ALA A 228 8.74 -10.49 11.04
C ALA A 228 8.93 -10.45 9.52
N ALA A 229 9.91 -11.16 8.97
CA ALA A 229 10.17 -11.19 7.52
C ALA A 229 8.93 -11.52 6.68
N ALA A 230 8.12 -12.50 7.09
CA ALA A 230 6.87 -12.83 6.40
C ALA A 230 5.85 -11.68 6.48
N SER A 231 5.77 -10.99 7.62
CA SER A 231 4.91 -9.81 7.79
C SER A 231 5.35 -8.66 6.87
N CYS A 232 6.66 -8.45 6.71
CA CYS A 232 7.22 -7.44 5.81
C CYS A 232 6.92 -7.76 4.32
N GLN A 233 7.08 -9.01 3.89
CA GLN A 233 6.70 -9.44 2.54
C GLN A 233 5.19 -9.28 2.30
N LEU A 234 4.37 -9.64 3.29
CA LEU A 234 2.91 -9.48 3.20
C LEU A 234 2.49 -8.01 3.20
N LEU A 235 3.20 -7.13 3.91
CA LEU A 235 3.01 -5.67 3.81
C LEU A 235 3.26 -5.21 2.37
N HIS A 236 4.30 -5.71 1.71
CA HIS A 236 4.61 -5.40 0.30
C HIS A 236 3.56 -5.93 -0.68
N ALA A 237 3.05 -7.13 -0.44
CA ALA A 237 1.93 -7.66 -1.19
C ALA A 237 0.69 -6.77 -1.01
N MET A 238 0.42 -6.28 0.20
CA MET A 238 -0.67 -5.33 0.46
C MET A 238 -0.44 -3.99 -0.23
N PHE A 239 0.78 -3.43 -0.24
CA PHE A 239 1.11 -2.23 -1.01
C PHE A 239 0.87 -2.43 -2.51
N THR A 240 1.24 -3.58 -3.05
CA THR A 240 0.98 -3.93 -4.46
C THR A 240 -0.53 -3.96 -4.76
N LEU A 241 -1.32 -4.65 -3.94
CA LEU A 241 -2.77 -4.76 -4.12
C LEU A 241 -3.46 -3.39 -3.99
N LEU A 242 -3.09 -2.61 -2.97
CA LEU A 242 -3.63 -1.27 -2.73
C LEU A 242 -3.19 -0.29 -3.84
N GLY A 243 -1.94 -0.34 -4.26
CA GLY A 243 -1.41 0.48 -5.35
C GLY A 243 -2.14 0.23 -6.65
N ALA A 244 -2.32 -1.05 -7.04
CA ALA A 244 -3.10 -1.41 -8.22
C ALA A 244 -4.54 -0.92 -8.14
N TRP A 245 -5.19 -1.07 -6.98
CA TRP A 245 -6.53 -0.55 -6.76
C TRP A 245 -6.60 0.98 -6.89
N ILE A 246 -5.65 1.71 -6.30
CA ILE A 246 -5.55 3.16 -6.39
C ILE A 246 -5.32 3.63 -7.84
N VAL A 247 -4.49 2.91 -8.62
CA VAL A 247 -4.34 3.14 -10.07
C VAL A 247 -5.69 3.00 -10.77
N GLY A 248 -6.46 1.95 -10.46
CA GLY A 248 -7.82 1.78 -10.97
C GLY A 248 -8.74 2.95 -10.64
N ARG A 249 -8.69 3.45 -9.39
CA ARG A 249 -9.45 4.63 -8.97
C ARG A 249 -9.04 5.87 -9.76
N ALA A 250 -7.74 6.13 -9.91
CA ALA A 250 -7.24 7.28 -10.67
C ALA A 250 -7.65 7.20 -12.14
N ALA A 251 -7.55 6.02 -12.76
CA ALA A 251 -7.98 5.79 -14.14
C ALA A 251 -9.48 6.06 -14.34
N ALA A 252 -10.33 5.64 -13.39
CA ALA A 252 -11.76 5.91 -13.44
C ALA A 252 -12.12 7.38 -13.25
N ARG A 253 -11.30 8.17 -12.51
CA ARG A 253 -11.47 9.63 -12.39
C ARG A 253 -11.07 10.35 -13.67
N LEU A 254 -10.08 9.82 -14.39
CA LEU A 254 -9.65 10.35 -15.70
C LEU A 254 -10.57 9.95 -16.84
N ALA A 255 -11.29 8.84 -16.72
CA ALA A 255 -12.26 8.42 -17.71
C ALA A 255 -13.38 9.47 -17.82
N MET A 256 -13.42 10.19 -18.96
CA MET A 256 -14.49 11.15 -19.33
C MET A 256 -15.80 10.43 -19.68
N ALA A 257 -16.17 9.41 -18.91
CA ALA A 257 -17.39 8.63 -19.08
C ALA A 257 -18.44 9.11 -18.07
N ASP A 258 -19.60 9.52 -18.59
CA ASP A 258 -20.75 9.89 -17.78
C ASP A 258 -21.38 8.67 -17.09
N ASP A 259 -21.29 7.49 -17.71
CA ASP A 259 -21.80 6.23 -17.18
C ASP A 259 -20.96 5.70 -15.99
N PRO A 260 -21.54 5.54 -14.79
CA PRO A 260 -20.87 4.92 -13.65
C PRO A 260 -20.41 3.48 -13.93
N GLY A 261 -21.11 2.74 -14.80
CA GLY A 261 -20.73 1.39 -15.20
C GLY A 261 -19.38 1.39 -15.92
N ALA A 262 -19.26 2.18 -16.98
CA ALA A 262 -18.02 2.33 -17.74
C ALA A 262 -16.83 2.75 -16.85
N ARG A 263 -17.02 3.69 -15.91
CA ARG A 263 -15.96 4.06 -14.95
C ARG A 263 -15.53 2.89 -14.06
N SER A 264 -16.48 2.07 -13.58
CA SER A 264 -16.15 0.87 -12.80
C SER A 264 -15.37 -0.15 -13.63
N THR A 265 -15.73 -0.35 -14.89
CA THR A 265 -15.00 -1.21 -15.83
C THR A 265 -13.58 -0.71 -16.08
N VAL A 266 -13.39 0.61 -16.31
CA VAL A 266 -12.04 1.20 -16.46
C VAL A 266 -11.19 0.99 -15.21
N ALA A 267 -11.76 1.19 -14.01
CA ALA A 267 -11.05 0.91 -12.76
C ALA A 267 -10.62 -0.55 -12.66
N ALA A 268 -11.52 -1.49 -13.00
CA ALA A 268 -11.25 -2.92 -12.95
C ALA A 268 -10.16 -3.34 -13.94
N ILE A 269 -10.21 -2.85 -15.19
CA ILE A 269 -9.20 -3.12 -16.20
C ILE A 269 -7.84 -2.57 -15.76
N ALA A 270 -7.77 -1.32 -15.34
CA ALA A 270 -6.50 -0.71 -14.92
C ALA A 270 -5.91 -1.43 -13.70
N THR A 271 -6.74 -1.80 -12.71
CA THR A 271 -6.29 -2.60 -11.55
C THR A 271 -5.76 -3.96 -11.99
N ALA A 272 -6.50 -4.66 -12.86
CA ALA A 272 -6.10 -5.97 -13.34
C ALA A 272 -4.80 -5.92 -14.14
N LEU A 273 -4.65 -4.93 -15.04
CA LEU A 273 -3.43 -4.75 -15.85
C LEU A 273 -2.18 -4.56 -15.00
N VAL A 274 -2.27 -3.78 -13.91
CA VAL A 274 -1.15 -3.63 -12.96
C VAL A 274 -0.83 -4.98 -12.32
N LEU A 275 -1.84 -5.69 -11.81
CA LEU A 275 -1.63 -6.96 -11.09
C LEU A 275 -1.11 -8.08 -11.99
N VAL A 276 -1.58 -8.17 -13.23
CA VAL A 276 -1.13 -9.22 -14.17
C VAL A 276 0.24 -8.91 -14.80
N THR A 277 0.80 -7.72 -14.55
CA THR A 277 2.16 -7.40 -14.99
C THR A 277 3.16 -8.24 -14.18
N PRO A 278 3.88 -9.20 -14.80
CA PRO A 278 4.65 -10.19 -14.04
C PRO A 278 5.66 -9.58 -13.06
N TRP A 279 6.32 -8.49 -13.46
CA TRP A 279 7.30 -7.81 -12.61
C TRP A 279 6.68 -7.25 -11.33
N VAL A 280 5.43 -6.78 -11.37
CA VAL A 280 4.70 -6.29 -10.19
C VAL A 280 4.47 -7.42 -9.19
N VAL A 281 4.22 -8.65 -9.66
CA VAL A 281 4.08 -9.83 -8.79
C VAL A 281 5.42 -10.19 -8.15
N VAL A 282 6.51 -10.17 -8.93
CA VAL A 282 7.86 -10.50 -8.43
C VAL A 282 8.26 -9.54 -7.31
N VAL A 283 8.38 -8.23 -7.62
CA VAL A 283 8.85 -7.23 -6.64
C VAL A 283 7.83 -6.99 -5.53
N GLY A 284 6.54 -7.18 -5.81
CA GLY A 284 5.48 -7.06 -4.82
C GLY A 284 5.44 -8.20 -3.80
N SER A 285 6.04 -9.34 -4.13
CA SER A 285 6.10 -10.51 -3.23
C SER A 285 7.31 -10.54 -2.31
N LEU A 286 8.31 -9.71 -2.58
CA LEU A 286 9.52 -9.58 -1.78
C LEU A 286 9.44 -8.35 -0.87
N ALA A 287 10.17 -8.39 0.24
CA ALA A 287 10.32 -7.26 1.15
C ALA A 287 11.28 -6.22 0.55
N TYR A 288 10.90 -5.63 -0.58
CA TYR A 288 11.65 -4.57 -1.26
C TYR A 288 11.10 -3.19 -0.89
N ASP A 289 11.26 -2.16 -1.71
CA ASP A 289 10.68 -0.83 -1.53
C ASP A 289 9.78 -0.41 -2.73
N GLU A 290 9.85 -1.09 -3.88
CA GLU A 290 9.16 -0.68 -5.12
C GLU A 290 7.64 -0.66 -4.99
N ALA A 291 7.06 -1.60 -4.25
CA ALA A 291 5.61 -1.67 -4.06
C ALA A 291 5.08 -0.41 -3.35
N ALA A 292 5.83 0.10 -2.35
CA ALA A 292 5.51 1.34 -1.66
C ALA A 292 5.63 2.54 -2.61
N VAL A 293 6.72 2.62 -3.38
CA VAL A 293 6.93 3.69 -4.38
C VAL A 293 5.80 3.74 -5.41
N ASN A 294 5.39 2.59 -5.95
CA ASN A 294 4.30 2.50 -6.91
C ASN A 294 2.96 2.92 -6.32
N LEU A 295 2.66 2.49 -5.08
CA LEU A 295 1.46 2.90 -4.35
C LEU A 295 1.45 4.42 -4.12
N LEU A 296 2.58 5.01 -3.74
CA LEU A 296 2.69 6.43 -3.45
C LEU A 296 2.58 7.28 -4.72
N LEU A 297 3.16 6.83 -5.84
CA LEU A 297 2.91 7.45 -7.15
C LEU A 297 1.42 7.39 -7.52
N ALA A 298 0.79 6.23 -7.39
CA ALA A 298 -0.64 6.07 -7.67
C ALA A 298 -1.50 6.99 -6.79
N THR A 299 -1.13 7.14 -5.52
CA THR A 299 -1.78 8.05 -4.56
C THR A 299 -1.65 9.51 -4.98
N ALA A 300 -0.44 9.92 -5.37
CA ALA A 300 -0.19 11.28 -5.83
C ALA A 300 -0.96 11.59 -7.13
N LEU A 301 -1.00 10.66 -8.08
CA LEU A 301 -1.79 10.78 -9.30
C LEU A 301 -3.27 10.89 -8.98
N LEU A 302 -3.81 10.00 -8.13
CA LEU A 302 -5.20 10.05 -7.69
C LEU A 302 -5.54 11.43 -7.08
N ALA A 303 -4.65 11.98 -6.25
CA ALA A 303 -4.88 13.28 -5.61
C ALA A 303 -4.97 14.41 -6.64
N LEU A 304 -4.13 14.37 -7.67
CA LEU A 304 -4.11 15.38 -8.73
C LEU A 304 -5.30 15.30 -9.68
N VAL A 305 -5.85 14.10 -9.91
CA VAL A 305 -6.95 13.88 -10.87
C VAL A 305 -8.32 13.82 -10.22
N ASP A 306 -8.41 13.75 -8.88
CA ASP A 306 -9.70 13.75 -8.18
C ASP A 306 -10.34 15.16 -8.22
N PRO A 307 -11.48 15.33 -8.92
CA PRO A 307 -12.15 16.62 -9.05
C PRO A 307 -12.76 17.10 -7.73
N ASP A 308 -12.98 16.19 -6.76
CA ASP A 308 -13.61 16.50 -5.48
C ASP A 308 -12.62 17.21 -4.52
N ILE A 309 -11.35 17.32 -4.91
CA ILE A 309 -10.29 17.92 -4.11
C ILE A 309 -9.85 19.24 -4.72
N GLY A 310 -9.94 20.31 -3.92
CA GLY A 310 -9.45 21.63 -4.31
C GLY A 310 -7.97 21.58 -4.75
N PRO A 311 -7.57 22.32 -5.79
CA PRO A 311 -6.30 22.11 -6.49
C PRO A 311 -5.05 22.29 -5.61
N ARG A 312 -5.06 23.24 -4.66
CA ARG A 312 -3.95 23.43 -3.71
C ARG A 312 -3.79 22.22 -2.79
N ARG A 313 -4.90 21.63 -2.35
CA ARG A 313 -4.90 20.47 -1.46
C ARG A 313 -4.49 19.22 -2.22
N ALA A 314 -5.01 19.03 -3.43
CA ALA A 314 -4.58 17.98 -4.35
C ALA A 314 -3.05 18.00 -4.54
N ALA A 315 -2.50 19.17 -4.86
CA ALA A 315 -1.05 19.36 -4.99
C ALA A 315 -0.29 19.07 -3.68
N ALA A 316 -0.78 19.54 -2.53
CA ALA A 316 -0.14 19.25 -1.24
C ALA A 316 -0.15 17.75 -0.91
N LEU A 317 -1.27 17.04 -1.10
CA LEU A 317 -1.36 15.59 -0.87
C LEU A 317 -0.49 14.80 -1.84
N ALA A 318 -0.41 15.23 -3.11
CA ALA A 318 0.52 14.67 -4.07
C ALA A 318 1.98 14.88 -3.66
N GLY A 319 2.29 16.06 -3.10
CA GLY A 319 3.57 16.37 -2.48
C GLY A 319 3.93 15.43 -1.32
N VAL A 320 2.99 15.21 -0.39
CA VAL A 320 3.15 14.27 0.73
C VAL A 320 3.49 12.86 0.23
N ALA A 321 2.73 12.36 -0.76
CA ALA A 321 3.00 11.03 -1.29
C ALA A 321 4.34 10.97 -2.07
N ALA A 322 4.69 12.02 -2.83
CA ALA A 322 5.95 12.08 -3.56
C ALA A 322 7.18 12.21 -2.64
N GLY A 323 7.09 13.00 -1.58
CA GLY A 323 8.14 13.13 -0.56
C GLY A 323 8.39 11.80 0.15
N ALA A 324 7.32 11.12 0.60
CA ALA A 324 7.42 9.79 1.19
C ALA A 324 8.00 8.76 0.21
N ALA A 325 7.70 8.84 -1.08
CA ALA A 325 8.28 7.95 -2.08
C ALA A 325 9.79 8.18 -2.25
N CYS A 326 10.26 9.43 -2.14
CA CYS A 326 11.69 9.75 -2.12
C CYS A 326 12.36 9.29 -0.82
N GLY A 327 11.63 9.37 0.31
CA GLY A 327 12.04 8.80 1.60
C GLY A 327 12.11 7.26 1.59
N ALA A 328 11.32 6.60 0.74
CA ALA A 328 11.36 5.17 0.52
C ALA A 328 12.51 4.74 -0.41
N LYS A 329 12.73 5.47 -1.51
CA LYS A 329 13.77 5.13 -2.49
C LYS A 329 14.30 6.38 -3.18
N LEU A 330 15.62 6.55 -3.22
CA LEU A 330 16.25 7.72 -3.84
C LEU A 330 15.89 7.87 -5.33
N THR A 331 15.76 6.75 -6.06
CA THR A 331 15.42 6.78 -7.50
C THR A 331 13.99 7.27 -7.77
N SER A 332 13.12 7.33 -6.76
CA SER A 332 11.78 7.92 -6.86
C SER A 332 11.80 9.39 -7.25
N VAL A 333 12.90 10.11 -7.02
CA VAL A 333 13.07 11.48 -7.54
C VAL A 333 12.86 11.51 -9.06
N GLY A 334 13.36 10.51 -9.79
CA GLY A 334 13.09 10.38 -11.23
C GLY A 334 11.74 9.75 -11.51
N PHE A 335 11.47 8.58 -10.91
CA PHE A 335 10.34 7.74 -11.30
C PHE A 335 8.98 8.20 -10.77
N VAL A 336 8.94 9.04 -9.74
CA VAL A 336 7.69 9.58 -9.17
C VAL A 336 7.51 11.04 -9.54
N VAL A 337 8.54 11.89 -9.36
CA VAL A 337 8.38 13.33 -9.63
C VAL A 337 8.15 13.61 -11.10
N ALA A 338 8.85 12.92 -12.02
CA ALA A 338 8.69 13.18 -13.46
C ALA A 338 7.28 12.88 -13.98
N PRO A 339 6.65 11.71 -13.68
CA PRO A 339 5.25 11.48 -14.03
C PRO A 339 4.27 12.49 -13.41
N LEU A 340 4.52 12.97 -12.19
CA LEU A 340 3.66 13.97 -11.56
C LEU A 340 3.77 15.33 -12.22
N VAL A 341 4.98 15.75 -12.60
CA VAL A 341 5.19 16.97 -13.38
C VAL A 341 4.52 16.85 -14.75
N ALA A 342 4.67 15.71 -15.43
CA ALA A 342 3.97 15.45 -16.69
C ALA A 342 2.45 15.51 -16.52
N CYS A 343 1.90 14.90 -15.47
CA CYS A 343 0.48 14.95 -15.15
C CYS A 343 0.00 16.40 -14.93
N LEU A 344 0.75 17.21 -14.17
CA LEU A 344 0.44 18.63 -13.98
C LEU A 344 0.44 19.40 -15.30
N VAL A 345 1.46 19.20 -16.14
CA VAL A 345 1.58 19.89 -17.44
C VAL A 345 0.43 19.53 -18.37
N ILE A 346 0.01 18.27 -18.39
CA ILE A 346 -1.06 17.76 -19.26
C ILE A 346 -2.44 18.18 -18.76
N THR A 347 -2.67 18.15 -17.45
CA THR A 347 -4.03 18.30 -16.87
C THR A 347 -4.34 19.70 -16.35
N ARG A 348 -3.33 20.58 -16.17
CA ARG A 348 -3.50 21.91 -15.57
C ARG A 348 -3.05 23.03 -16.51
N PRO A 349 -3.76 24.18 -16.53
CA PRO A 349 -3.33 25.33 -17.32
C PRO A 349 -2.01 25.91 -16.79
N ALA A 350 -1.16 26.44 -17.68
CA ALA A 350 0.20 26.91 -17.36
C ALA A 350 0.30 27.85 -16.14
N ARG A 351 -0.70 28.73 -15.94
CA ARG A 351 -0.79 29.63 -14.77
C ARG A 351 -0.84 28.92 -13.41
N ARG A 352 -1.13 27.61 -13.40
CA ARG A 352 -1.23 26.78 -12.20
C ARG A 352 0.04 25.99 -11.90
N TRP A 353 0.99 25.90 -12.81
CA TRP A 353 2.18 25.06 -12.62
C TRP A 353 3.01 25.50 -11.41
N ALA A 354 3.42 26.78 -11.37
CA ALA A 354 4.21 27.31 -10.24
C ALA A 354 3.52 27.15 -8.87
N PRO A 355 2.24 27.56 -8.68
CA PRO A 355 1.60 27.39 -7.37
C PRO A 355 1.36 25.92 -7.00
N ASP A 356 1.04 25.05 -7.96
CA ASP A 356 0.83 23.63 -7.66
C ASP A 356 2.17 22.95 -7.32
N LEU A 357 3.26 23.27 -8.03
CA LEU A 357 4.62 22.82 -7.68
C LEU A 357 5.05 23.32 -6.29
N ALA A 358 4.76 24.58 -5.95
CA ALA A 358 5.05 25.10 -4.61
C ALA A 358 4.28 24.35 -3.52
N MET A 359 3.00 24.03 -3.75
CA MET A 359 2.21 23.24 -2.82
C MET A 359 2.70 21.78 -2.73
N MET A 360 3.15 21.18 -3.83
CA MET A 360 3.78 19.87 -3.82
C MET A 360 5.07 19.88 -3.00
N MET A 361 5.93 20.89 -3.18
CA MET A 361 7.16 21.02 -2.38
C MET A 361 6.85 21.19 -0.88
N LEU A 362 5.84 22.00 -0.54
CA LEU A 362 5.39 22.14 0.85
C LEU A 362 4.86 20.81 1.42
N GLY A 363 4.08 20.07 0.64
CA GLY A 363 3.60 18.74 1.03
C GLY A 363 4.73 17.73 1.17
N ALA A 364 5.74 17.79 0.29
CA ALA A 364 6.91 16.93 0.37
C ALA A 364 7.83 17.28 1.55
N ALA A 365 7.84 18.54 2.01
CA ALA A 365 8.69 18.98 3.13
C ALA A 365 8.14 18.63 4.52
N VAL A 366 6.87 18.22 4.62
CA VAL A 366 6.27 17.76 5.89
C VAL A 366 6.42 16.26 6.11
N VAL A 367 6.98 15.56 5.13
CA VAL A 367 7.37 14.15 5.19
C VAL A 367 8.84 14.00 4.91
#